data_AF-A0A432GBX8-F1
#
_entry.id   AF-A0A432GBX8-F1
#
_cell.length_a   1.000
_cell.length_b   1.000
_cell.length_c   1.000
_cell.angle_alpha   90.00
_cell.angle_beta   90.00
_cell.angle_gamma   90.00
#
_symmetry.space_group_name_H-M   'P 1'
#
loop_
_entity.id
_entity.type
_entity.pdbx_description
1 polymer ?
#
loop_
_entity_poly.entity_id
_entity_poly.type
_entity_poly.pdbx_seq_one_letter_code
_entity_poly.pdbx_strand_id
1 'polypeptide(L)'
;MNDEELLQYSRQIMLPQIDLEAAKEAAKRLWGVVGEVEELPGDRDRNFRVGRGPDSIVLKVTDAREEELGLAMEALERLSEAGGSLDVGRALP
;
A
#
# COMPACT_ATOMS: atom_id res chain seq x y z
N MET A 1 -21.77 20.33 -7.86
CA MET A 1 -20.87 19.18 -7.87
C MET A 1 -20.57 18.87 -9.34
N ASN A 2 -19.35 19.11 -9.79
CA ASN A 2 -18.92 18.89 -11.17
C ASN A 2 -18.43 17.44 -11.36
N ASP A 3 -18.15 17.04 -12.61
CA ASP A 3 -17.75 15.67 -12.94
C ASP A 3 -16.42 15.25 -12.28
N GLU A 4 -15.49 16.19 -12.07
CA GLU A 4 -14.23 15.96 -11.33
C GLU A 4 -14.50 15.69 -9.85
N GLU A 5 -15.38 16.47 -9.22
CA GLU A 5 -15.79 16.30 -7.83
C GLU A 5 -16.52 14.97 -7.63
N LEU A 6 -17.36 14.55 -8.59
CA LEU A 6 -18.02 13.23 -8.59
C LEU A 6 -17.01 12.08 -8.73
N LEU A 7 -16.01 12.20 -9.61
CA LEU A 7 -14.95 11.21 -9.77
C LEU A 7 -14.07 11.13 -8.52
N GLN A 8 -13.71 12.26 -7.92
CA GLN A 8 -12.92 12.31 -6.70
C GLN A 8 -13.69 11.73 -5.50
N TYR A 9 -14.98 12.04 -5.38
CA TYR A 9 -15.86 11.51 -4.33
C TYR A 9 -16.10 10.00 -4.50
N SER A 10 -16.35 9.52 -5.73
CA SER A 10 -16.52 8.10 -6.00
C SER A 10 -15.25 7.28 -5.76
N ARG A 11 -14.06 7.83 -6.09
CA ARG A 11 -12.77 7.21 -5.76
C ARG A 11 -12.56 7.12 -4.25
N GLN A 12 -12.92 8.17 -3.51
CA GLN A 12 -12.84 8.14 -2.05
C GLN A 12 -13.74 7.05 -1.44
N ILE A 13 -14.93 6.80 -1.99
CA ILE A 13 -15.82 5.72 -1.50
C ILE A 13 -15.24 4.32 -1.74
N MET A 14 -14.41 4.15 -2.77
CA MET A 14 -13.78 2.86 -3.09
C MET A 14 -12.47 2.60 -2.34
N LEU A 15 -11.85 3.62 -1.76
CA LEU A 15 -10.62 3.44 -0.98
C LEU A 15 -10.92 3.03 0.46
N PRO A 16 -10.08 2.17 1.07
CA PRO A 16 -10.16 1.89 2.49
C PRO A 16 -10.14 3.18 3.32
N GLN A 17 -11.10 3.35 4.22
CA GLN A 17 -11.19 4.53 5.06
C GLN A 17 -10.29 4.36 6.29
N ILE A 18 -9.04 4.83 6.19
CA ILE A 18 -8.09 4.85 7.29
C ILE A 18 -7.30 6.15 7.24
N ASP A 19 -7.21 6.88 8.35
CA ASP A 19 -6.42 8.10 8.45
C ASP A 19 -4.96 7.84 8.88
N LEU A 20 -4.16 8.90 8.91
CA LEU A 20 -2.74 8.83 9.27
C LEU A 20 -2.51 8.33 10.70
N GLU A 21 -3.38 8.70 11.64
CA GLU A 21 -3.19 8.33 13.06
C GLU A 21 -3.54 6.85 13.27
N ALA A 22 -4.58 6.36 12.63
CA ALA A 22 -4.91 4.93 12.62
C ALA A 22 -3.81 4.10 11.95
N ALA A 23 -3.22 4.58 10.85
CA ALA A 23 -2.07 3.93 10.21
C ALA A 23 -0.85 3.87 11.14
N LYS A 24 -0.56 4.95 11.86
CA LYS A 24 0.52 5.03 12.85
C LYS A 24 0.33 4.04 13.99
N GLU A 25 -0.86 4.00 14.58
CA GLU A 25 -1.16 3.08 15.68
C GLU A 25 -1.17 1.62 15.21
N ALA A 26 -1.63 1.35 13.98
CA ALA A 26 -1.51 0.01 13.39
C ALA A 26 -0.05 -0.42 13.24
N ALA A 27 0.82 0.45 12.70
CA ALA A 27 2.24 0.18 12.54
C ALA A 27 2.93 -0.16 13.86
N LYS A 28 2.65 0.64 14.89
CA LYS A 28 3.17 0.44 16.25
C LYS A 28 2.66 -0.85 16.87
N ARG A 29 1.35 -1.13 16.80
CA ARG A 29 0.73 -2.27 17.46
C ARG A 29 1.14 -3.61 16.84
N LEU A 30 1.21 -3.68 15.51
CA LEU A 30 1.40 -4.94 14.78
C LEU A 30 2.87 -5.23 14.46
N TRP A 31 3.69 -4.19 14.27
CA TRP A 31 5.10 -4.36 13.88
C TRP A 31 6.10 -3.66 14.84
N GLY A 32 5.63 -2.98 15.88
CA GLY A 32 6.51 -2.26 16.82
C GLY A 32 7.19 -1.03 16.24
N VAL A 33 6.82 -0.60 15.02
CA VAL A 33 7.44 0.52 14.32
C VAL A 33 6.80 1.83 14.78
N VAL A 34 7.63 2.76 15.24
CA VAL A 34 7.22 4.10 15.69
C VAL A 34 7.96 5.15 14.89
N GLY A 35 7.25 6.16 14.40
CA GLY A 35 7.86 7.27 13.68
C GLY A 35 6.84 8.21 13.04
N GLU A 36 7.34 9.14 12.22
CA GLU A 36 6.51 9.96 11.34
C GLU A 36 5.74 9.07 10.35
N VAL A 37 4.53 9.48 10.01
CA VAL A 37 3.71 8.81 9.00
C VAL A 37 3.45 9.77 7.85
N GLU A 38 3.67 9.28 6.64
CA GLU A 38 3.48 10.01 5.39
C GLU A 38 2.58 9.18 4.48
N GLU A 39 1.49 9.77 3.98
CA GLU A 39 0.68 9.12 2.95
C GLU A 39 1.45 9.09 1.63
N LEU A 40 1.45 7.93 0.98
CA LEU A 40 2.06 7.71 -0.32
C LEU A 40 0.97 7.60 -1.40
N PRO A 41 1.30 7.89 -2.67
CA PRO A 41 0.35 7.69 -3.77
C PRO A 41 -0.22 6.27 -3.82
N GLY A 42 -1.50 6.16 -4.12
CA GLY A 42 -2.21 4.89 -4.31
C GLY A 42 -3.50 5.10 -5.09
N ASP A 43 -3.80 4.18 -6.02
CA ASP A 43 -4.99 4.27 -6.86
C ASP A 43 -6.19 3.54 -6.23
N ARG A 44 -5.97 2.30 -5.77
CA ARG A 44 -6.98 1.42 -5.15
C ARG A 44 -6.73 1.14 -3.67
N ASP A 45 -5.57 1.54 -3.19
CA ASP A 45 -5.08 1.23 -1.85
C ASP A 45 -4.66 2.51 -1.15
N ARG A 46 -4.67 2.49 0.18
CA ARG A 46 -4.05 3.53 1.00
C ARG A 46 -2.67 3.05 1.41
N ASN A 47 -1.65 3.80 0.99
CA ASN A 47 -0.26 3.47 1.26
C ASN A 47 0.32 4.50 2.22
N PHE A 48 1.08 4.05 3.21
CA PHE A 48 1.71 4.92 4.19
C PHE A 48 3.16 4.50 4.39
N ARG A 49 4.08 5.45 4.43
CA ARG A 49 5.42 5.24 4.97
C ARG A 49 5.38 5.52 6.48
N VAL A 50 5.92 4.62 7.28
CA VAL A 50 6.08 4.82 8.73
C VAL A 50 7.56 4.77 9.09
N GLY A 51 8.05 5.83 9.73
CA GLY A 51 9.45 5.99 10.10
C GLY A 51 10.32 6.58 8.99
N ARG A 52 11.63 6.62 9.23
CA ARG A 52 12.66 7.14 8.30
C ARG A 52 13.86 6.21 8.31
N GLY A 53 14.57 6.14 7.18
CA GLY A 53 15.80 5.36 7.07
C GLY A 53 15.55 3.85 6.90
N PRO A 54 16.54 3.01 7.24
CA PRO A 54 16.53 1.58 6.90
C PRO A 54 15.43 0.78 7.62
N ASP A 55 14.95 1.27 8.77
CA ASP A 55 13.92 0.60 9.56
C ASP A 55 12.49 1.07 9.23
N SER A 56 12.34 1.93 8.21
CA SER A 56 11.02 2.38 7.78
C SER A 56 10.24 1.25 7.10
N ILE A 57 8.93 1.21 7.32
CA ILE A 57 8.03 0.27 6.64
C ILE A 57 7.08 1.02 5.72
N VAL A 58 6.56 0.28 4.73
CA VAL A 58 5.40 0.70 3.94
C VAL A 58 4.19 -0.10 4.42
N LEU A 59 3.23 0.59 5.02
CA LEU A 59 1.93 0.02 5.36
C LEU A 59 0.98 0.21 4.18
N LYS A 60 0.42 -0.89 3.70
CA LYS A 60 -0.58 -0.91 2.63
C LYS A 60 -1.90 -1.41 3.19
N VAL A 61 -2.96 -0.63 3.00
CA VAL A 61 -4.33 -0.98 3.40
C VAL A 61 -5.15 -1.12 2.13
N THR A 62 -5.78 -2.27 1.96
CA THR A 62 -6.42 -2.71 0.72
C THR A 62 -7.69 -3.50 1.04
N ASP A 63 -8.63 -3.49 0.09
CA ASP A 63 -9.83 -4.33 0.09
C ASP A 63 -9.63 -5.60 -0.76
N ALA A 64 -8.41 -5.83 -1.26
CA ALA A 64 -8.05 -7.02 -2.02
C ALA A 64 -8.40 -8.31 -1.27
N ARG A 65 -8.80 -9.32 -2.04
CA ARG A 65 -9.14 -10.63 -1.48
C ARG A 65 -7.88 -11.38 -1.06
N GLU A 66 -8.02 -12.33 -0.14
CA GLU A 66 -6.90 -13.12 0.37
C GLU A 66 -6.14 -13.85 -0.75
N GLU A 67 -6.85 -14.34 -1.78
CA GLU A 67 -6.22 -15.01 -2.92
C GLU A 67 -5.35 -14.05 -3.76
N GLU A 68 -5.80 -12.81 -3.94
CA GLU A 68 -5.05 -11.78 -4.66
C GLU A 68 -3.79 -11.37 -3.87
N LEU A 69 -3.92 -11.26 -2.54
CA LEU A 69 -2.80 -10.99 -1.65
C LEU A 69 -1.77 -12.12 -1.65
N GLY A 70 -2.24 -13.37 -1.64
CA GLY A 70 -1.37 -14.55 -1.71
C GLY A 70 -0.51 -14.56 -2.98
N LEU A 71 -1.12 -14.30 -4.14
CA LEU A 71 -0.38 -14.21 -5.41
C LEU A 71 0.65 -13.08 -5.42
N ALA A 72 0.31 -11.92 -4.86
CA ALA A 72 1.25 -10.80 -4.75
C ALA A 72 2.44 -11.14 -3.84
N MET A 73 2.20 -11.84 -2.73
CA MET A 73 3.26 -12.30 -1.82
C MET A 73 4.17 -13.33 -2.49
N GLU A 74 3.61 -14.32 -3.18
CA GLU A 74 4.39 -15.31 -3.94
C GLU A 74 5.27 -14.65 -5.01
N ALA A 75 4.75 -13.62 -5.69
CA ALA A 75 5.53 -12.88 -6.69
C ALA A 75 6.71 -12.13 -6.05
N LEU A 76 6.51 -11.51 -4.89
CA LEU A 76 7.57 -10.81 -4.14
C LEU A 76 8.62 -11.79 -3.60
N GLU A 77 8.20 -12.97 -3.14
CA GLU A 77 9.11 -14.02 -2.69
C GLU A 77 10.01 -14.49 -3.83
N ARG A 78 9.44 -14.81 -4.99
CA ARG A 78 10.21 -15.19 -6.19
C ARG A 78 11.14 -14.07 -6.66
N LEU A 79 10.70 -12.80 -6.56
CA LEU A 79 11.54 -11.65 -6.87
C LEU A 79 12.75 -11.57 -5.94
N SER A 80 12.53 -11.79 -4.65
CA SER A 80 13.60 -11.83 -3.63
C SER A 80 14.60 -12.96 -3.92
N GLU A 81 14.11 -14.16 -4.21
CA GLU A 81 14.94 -15.33 -4.58
C GLU A 81 15.78 -15.08 -5.84
N ALA A 82 15.26 -14.30 -6.79
CA ALA A 82 15.96 -13.89 -8.00
C ALA A 82 17.00 -12.77 -7.79
N GLY A 83 17.20 -12.31 -6.55
CA GLY A 83 18.16 -11.25 -6.22
C GLY A 83 17.58 -9.83 -6.26
N GLY A 84 16.25 -9.69 -6.16
CA GLY A 84 15.58 -8.38 -6.07
C GLY A 84 15.37 -7.68 -7.41
N SER A 85 15.77 -8.31 -8.53
CA SER A 85 15.42 -7.86 -9.88
C SER A 85 14.81 -9.02 -10.66
N LEU A 86 13.54 -8.87 -11.04
CA LEU A 86 12.95 -9.67 -12.11
C LEU A 86 12.98 -8.78 -13.35
N ASP A 87 13.56 -9.28 -14.44
CA ASP A 87 13.24 -8.80 -15.78
C ASP A 87 11.78 -9.17 -16.06
N VAL A 88 10.85 -8.41 -15.48
CA VAL A 88 9.45 -8.48 -15.84
C VAL A 88 9.32 -7.80 -17.19
N GLY A 89 9.33 -8.62 -18.25
CA GLY A 89 8.93 -8.20 -19.57
C GLY A 89 7.61 -7.45 -19.46
N ARG A 90 7.59 -6.23 -20.01
CA ARG A 90 6.44 -5.35 -19.96
C ARG A 90 5.23 -6.09 -20.55
N ALA A 91 4.29 -6.51 -19.71
CA ALA A 91 3.00 -7.00 -20.17
C ALA A 91 2.15 -5.79 -20.55
N LEU A 92 2.41 -5.21 -21.73
CA LEU A 92 1.46 -4.32 -22.41
C LEU A 92 0.49 -5.18 -23.24
N PRO A 93 -0.77 -4.77 -23.38
CA PRO A 93 -1.14 -3.55 -24.12
C PRO A 93 -1.34 -2.28 -23.27
#